data_AF-A0A1F1USL5-F1
#
_entry.id   AF-A0A1F1USL5-F1
#
_cell.length_a   1.000
_cell.length_b   1.000
_cell.length_c   1.000
_cell.angle_alpha   90.00
_cell.angle_beta   90.00
_cell.angle_gamma   90.00
#
_symmetry.space_group_name_H-M   'P 1'
#
loop_
_entity.id
_entity.type
_entity.pdbx_description
1 polymer ?
#
loop_
_entity_poly.entity_id
_entity_poly.type
_entity_poly.pdbx_seq_one_letter_code
_entity_poly.pdbx_strand_id
1 'polypeptide(L)'
;MLDRFPLVEEAQRVWIGGENPDRLFAALFDPDVADADWKQQVCVLADAVFGETVYREIDAFEAMFNAVTDATWKARERCLGEHNEEWLRLLPEWARQSRTAEFALILIELQLHRFNFDHDGIRRVLDMANDAPLRFHNLSVTVNLNQVFLTFARLLSGRRIDPQHVFDAVGAPPSDGNEHAVSQLEQVPLKLKHLMLHGLWLYPDTEYGEQILAFSEAILRYHSPNDYIAHYRRAEGYRRMAAIEAAPRSDVFSGHTVRSRDDFYAEALHSVQMAIKNLPADATALHGEFVSYRMMIATERQVQNSIQGRVDAELAHVGAEVERMSERIEAESRNSLLRSIEILSVFLAVIGVLSFNISLAGLEQIGTFERFGLILTAGVILGAFSWMVHVAVYRHTHAEPVVMKTRRKQIRELQQRIAALEERTKIGCDG
;
A
#
# COMPACT_ATOMS: atom_id res chain seq x y z
N MET A 1 -38.80 26.80 -29.90
CA MET A 1 -37.41 26.66 -30.39
C MET A 1 -36.64 27.83 -29.81
N LEU A 2 -36.06 27.63 -28.63
CA LEU A 2 -35.24 28.63 -27.93
C LEU A 2 -34.10 29.13 -28.82
N ASP A 3 -33.57 30.31 -28.49
CA ASP A 3 -32.39 30.97 -29.07
C ASP A 3 -31.11 30.09 -28.98
N ARG A 4 -31.13 28.95 -29.69
CA ARG A 4 -30.08 27.92 -29.64
C ARG A 4 -28.77 28.42 -30.23
N PHE A 5 -28.79 29.36 -31.17
CA PHE A 5 -27.58 29.88 -31.81
C PHE A 5 -26.64 30.59 -30.81
N PRO A 6 -27.08 31.60 -30.05
CA PRO A 6 -26.24 32.23 -29.02
C PRO A 6 -25.70 31.26 -27.95
N LEU A 7 -26.53 30.32 -27.49
CA LEU A 7 -26.12 29.39 -26.43
C LEU A 7 -25.14 28.32 -26.94
N VAL A 8 -25.29 27.86 -28.18
CA VAL A 8 -24.33 26.95 -28.84
C VAL A 8 -22.98 27.64 -29.03
N GLU A 9 -22.95 28.90 -29.48
CA GLU A 9 -21.70 29.66 -29.61
C GLU A 9 -21.01 29.88 -28.25
N GLU A 10 -21.77 30.19 -27.20
CA GLU A 10 -21.23 30.30 -25.84
C GLU A 10 -20.72 28.94 -25.34
N ALA A 11 -21.47 27.85 -25.58
CA ALA A 11 -21.07 26.50 -25.23
C ALA A 11 -19.79 26.08 -25.95
N GLN A 12 -19.60 26.43 -27.22
CA GLN A 12 -18.34 26.18 -27.93
C GLN A 12 -17.18 26.94 -27.29
N ARG A 13 -17.36 28.24 -27.01
CA ARG A 13 -16.32 29.06 -26.36
C ARG A 13 -15.92 28.53 -24.99
N VAL A 14 -16.88 28.07 -24.19
CA VAL A 14 -16.61 27.57 -22.84
C VAL A 14 -16.13 26.12 -22.86
N TRP A 15 -16.87 25.20 -23.47
CA TRP A 15 -16.60 23.76 -23.41
C TRP A 15 -15.44 23.31 -24.30
N ILE A 16 -15.19 23.99 -25.42
CA ILE A 16 -14.05 23.71 -26.30
C ILE A 16 -12.96 24.76 -26.10
N GLY A 17 -13.32 26.05 -26.10
CA GLY A 17 -12.36 27.15 -25.97
C GLY A 17 -11.80 27.37 -24.55
N GLY A 18 -12.38 26.73 -23.53
CA GLY A 18 -11.94 26.86 -22.13
C GLY A 18 -12.19 28.24 -21.54
N GLU A 19 -13.09 29.04 -22.11
CA GLU A 19 -13.48 30.35 -21.56
C GLU A 19 -14.21 30.22 -20.22
N ASN A 20 -14.30 31.34 -19.48
CA ASN A 20 -15.00 31.37 -18.20
C ASN A 20 -16.47 30.91 -18.36
N PRO A 21 -16.90 29.88 -17.62
CA PRO A 21 -18.22 29.29 -17.82
C PRO A 21 -19.38 30.03 -17.14
N ASP A 22 -19.12 31.10 -16.38
CA ASP A 22 -20.11 31.80 -15.56
C ASP A 22 -21.33 32.24 -16.38
N ARG A 23 -21.09 32.81 -17.57
CA ARG A 23 -22.16 33.27 -18.47
C ARG A 23 -22.97 32.10 -19.03
N LEU A 24 -22.30 31.03 -19.46
CA LEU A 24 -22.96 29.84 -19.99
C LEU A 24 -23.85 29.20 -18.92
N PHE A 25 -23.30 28.97 -17.72
CA PHE A 25 -24.06 28.33 -16.65
C PHE A 25 -25.18 29.23 -16.10
N ALA A 26 -25.00 30.55 -16.10
CA ALA A 26 -26.09 31.46 -15.78
C ALA A 26 -27.26 31.30 -16.75
N ALA A 27 -26.99 31.23 -18.06
CA ALA A 27 -28.00 31.05 -19.09
C ALA A 27 -28.62 29.64 -19.11
N LEU A 28 -27.81 28.59 -18.92
CA LEU A 28 -28.24 27.19 -18.92
C LEU A 28 -29.23 26.89 -17.79
N PHE A 29 -29.11 27.59 -16.66
CA PHE A 29 -29.96 27.42 -15.48
C PHE A 29 -30.89 28.62 -15.25
N ASP A 30 -31.21 29.36 -16.31
CA ASP A 30 -32.15 30.49 -16.25
C ASP A 30 -33.60 29.96 -16.13
N PRO A 31 -34.31 30.27 -15.01
CA PRO A 31 -35.68 29.83 -14.80
C PRO A 31 -36.70 30.47 -15.77
N ASP A 32 -36.40 31.64 -16.36
CA ASP A 32 -37.30 32.32 -17.31
C ASP A 32 -37.17 31.74 -18.74
N VAL A 33 -36.15 30.90 -18.97
CA VAL A 33 -35.90 30.13 -20.21
C VAL A 33 -36.49 28.71 -20.11
N ALA A 34 -37.08 28.35 -18.96
CA ALA A 34 -37.47 27.00 -18.56
C ALA A 34 -38.78 26.47 -19.18
N ASP A 35 -38.94 26.59 -20.50
CA ASP A 35 -39.81 25.67 -21.25
C ASP A 35 -39.15 24.29 -21.43
N ALA A 36 -37.84 24.16 -21.15
CA ALA A 36 -37.06 22.92 -21.21
C ALA A 36 -36.19 22.73 -19.96
N ASP A 37 -36.25 21.54 -19.36
CA ASP A 37 -35.41 21.10 -18.23
C ASP A 37 -33.91 21.18 -18.58
N TRP A 38 -33.05 21.58 -17.63
CA TRP A 38 -31.62 21.82 -17.83
C TRP A 38 -30.89 20.62 -18.42
N LYS A 39 -31.29 19.40 -18.05
CA LYS A 39 -30.73 18.15 -18.58
C LYS A 39 -30.93 18.06 -20.09
N GLN A 40 -32.14 18.38 -20.56
CA GLN A 40 -32.44 18.42 -21.99
C GLN A 40 -31.59 19.49 -22.69
N GLN A 41 -31.43 20.67 -22.08
CA GLN A 41 -30.60 21.73 -22.65
C GLN A 41 -29.13 21.29 -22.80
N VAL A 42 -28.55 20.68 -21.76
CA VAL A 42 -27.18 20.13 -21.81
C VAL A 42 -27.05 19.10 -22.92
N CYS A 43 -27.99 18.18 -23.05
CA CYS A 43 -27.92 17.14 -24.08
C CYS A 43 -28.04 17.70 -25.51
N VAL A 44 -28.92 18.68 -25.72
CA VAL A 44 -29.07 19.38 -27.01
C VAL A 44 -27.81 20.17 -27.35
N LEU A 45 -27.22 20.87 -26.38
CA LEU A 45 -25.97 21.60 -26.60
C LEU A 45 -24.82 20.64 -26.86
N ALA A 46 -24.73 19.52 -26.14
CA ALA A 46 -23.67 18.53 -26.36
C ALA A 46 -23.73 17.97 -27.79
N ASP A 47 -24.93 17.63 -28.28
CA ASP A 47 -25.12 17.22 -29.67
C ASP A 47 -24.75 18.32 -30.67
N ALA A 48 -25.20 19.56 -30.46
CA ALA A 48 -24.92 20.67 -31.36
C ALA A 48 -23.43 21.06 -31.41
N VAL A 49 -22.71 20.92 -30.29
CA VAL A 49 -21.30 21.31 -30.16
C VAL A 49 -20.38 20.20 -30.63
N PHE A 50 -20.63 18.95 -30.21
CA PHE A 50 -19.71 17.83 -30.43
C PHE A 50 -20.19 16.86 -31.50
N GLY A 51 -21.50 16.68 -31.66
CA GLY A 51 -22.10 15.73 -32.61
C GLY A 51 -21.44 14.35 -32.55
N GLU A 52 -21.29 13.72 -33.71
CA GLU A 52 -20.64 12.40 -33.85
C GLU A 52 -19.10 12.45 -33.71
N THR A 53 -18.50 13.64 -33.64
CA THR A 53 -17.04 13.81 -33.48
C THR A 53 -16.56 13.21 -32.15
N VAL A 54 -17.43 13.22 -31.14
CA VAL A 54 -17.18 12.64 -29.81
C VAL A 54 -16.81 11.15 -29.85
N TYR A 55 -17.18 10.43 -30.91
CA TYR A 55 -16.87 9.01 -31.06
C TYR A 55 -15.61 8.74 -31.88
N ARG A 56 -14.98 9.79 -32.42
CA ARG A 56 -13.83 9.69 -33.34
C ARG A 56 -12.58 10.36 -32.77
N GLU A 57 -12.78 11.47 -32.06
CA GLU A 57 -11.69 12.31 -31.55
C GLU A 57 -11.68 12.28 -30.02
N ILE A 58 -10.51 11.97 -29.45
CA ILE A 58 -10.35 11.83 -28.01
C ILE A 58 -10.52 13.19 -27.30
N ASP A 59 -10.05 14.27 -27.93
CA ASP A 59 -10.18 15.63 -27.40
C ASP A 59 -11.65 16.05 -27.32
N ALA A 60 -12.45 15.74 -28.35
CA ALA A 60 -13.89 16.01 -28.35
C ALA A 60 -14.62 15.18 -27.28
N PHE A 61 -14.23 13.92 -27.12
CA PHE A 61 -14.72 13.07 -26.04
C PHE A 61 -14.41 13.63 -24.65
N GLU A 62 -13.17 14.03 -24.40
CA GLU A 62 -12.75 14.62 -23.13
C GLU A 62 -13.45 15.95 -22.85
N ALA A 63 -13.55 16.82 -23.86
CA ALA A 63 -14.24 18.10 -23.76
C ALA A 63 -15.72 17.91 -23.42
N MET A 64 -16.42 16.98 -24.09
CA MET A 64 -17.82 16.68 -23.78
C MET A 64 -17.96 16.09 -22.37
N PHE A 65 -17.08 15.16 -21.98
CA PHE A 65 -17.11 14.58 -20.65
C PHE A 65 -16.95 15.67 -19.58
N ASN A 66 -15.98 16.57 -19.76
CA ASN A 66 -15.75 17.70 -18.85
C ASN A 66 -16.96 18.63 -18.81
N ALA A 67 -17.48 19.05 -19.96
CA ALA A 67 -18.66 19.89 -20.08
C ALA A 67 -19.87 19.35 -19.32
N VAL A 68 -20.20 18.07 -19.54
CA VAL A 68 -21.32 17.41 -18.86
C VAL A 68 -21.06 17.29 -17.36
N THR A 69 -19.83 16.98 -16.95
CA THR A 69 -19.46 16.89 -15.53
C THR A 69 -19.63 18.24 -14.84
N ASP A 70 -19.18 19.33 -15.46
CA ASP A 70 -19.20 20.67 -14.89
C ASP A 70 -20.63 21.23 -14.82
N ALA A 71 -21.43 21.01 -15.88
CA ALA A 71 -22.85 21.33 -15.86
C ALA A 71 -23.58 20.57 -14.74
N THR A 72 -23.29 19.27 -14.58
CA THR A 72 -23.90 18.46 -13.52
C THR A 72 -23.49 18.94 -12.13
N TRP A 73 -22.22 19.31 -11.94
CA TRP A 73 -21.75 19.89 -10.69
C TRP A 73 -22.45 21.22 -10.38
N LYS A 74 -22.58 22.11 -11.36
CA LYS A 74 -23.28 23.39 -11.21
C LYS A 74 -24.77 23.23 -10.93
N ALA A 75 -25.43 22.25 -11.57
CA ALA A 75 -26.81 21.89 -11.26
C ALA A 75 -26.94 21.44 -9.80
N ARG A 76 -26.00 20.61 -9.31
CA ARG A 76 -25.96 20.17 -7.91
C ARG A 76 -25.77 21.33 -6.93
N GLU A 77 -24.86 22.27 -7.21
CA GLU A 77 -24.67 23.49 -6.40
C GLU A 77 -25.95 24.33 -6.28
N ARG A 78 -26.83 24.27 -7.29
CA ARG A 78 -28.13 24.96 -7.32
C ARG A 78 -29.31 24.08 -6.84
N CYS A 79 -29.05 22.90 -6.29
CA CYS A 79 -30.09 21.94 -5.86
C CYS A 79 -31.02 21.46 -6.99
N LEU A 80 -30.54 21.44 -8.24
CA LEU A 80 -31.28 20.98 -9.43
C LEU A 80 -30.93 19.52 -9.83
N GLY A 81 -30.14 18.82 -9.02
CA GLY A 81 -29.57 17.50 -9.31
C GLY A 81 -30.50 16.32 -9.02
N GLU A 82 -31.81 16.47 -9.17
CA GLU A 82 -32.75 15.36 -8.96
C GLU A 82 -32.56 14.28 -10.02
N HIS A 83 -32.64 13.01 -9.61
CA HIS A 83 -32.53 11.86 -10.51
C HIS A 83 -33.83 11.63 -11.28
N ASN A 84 -33.74 11.24 -12.55
CA ASN A 84 -34.90 10.86 -13.34
C ASN A 84 -34.73 9.45 -13.90
N GLU A 85 -35.08 8.44 -13.10
CA GLU A 85 -34.97 7.03 -13.51
C GLU A 85 -35.90 6.67 -14.69
N GLU A 86 -37.03 7.36 -14.85
CA GLU A 86 -37.96 7.11 -15.96
C GLU A 86 -37.32 7.44 -17.31
N TRP A 87 -36.53 8.51 -17.36
CA TRP A 87 -35.81 8.90 -18.56
C TRP A 87 -34.77 7.87 -18.99
N LEU A 88 -34.11 7.18 -18.06
CA LEU A 88 -33.16 6.12 -18.40
C LEU A 88 -33.86 4.86 -18.92
N ARG A 89 -35.09 4.58 -18.49
CA ARG A 89 -35.85 3.40 -18.93
C ARG A 89 -36.50 3.58 -20.29
N LEU A 90 -37.05 4.77 -20.55
CA LEU A 90 -37.87 5.01 -21.74
C LEU A 90 -37.19 5.89 -22.79
N LEU A 91 -36.08 6.55 -22.43
CA LEU A 91 -35.38 7.60 -23.18
C LEU A 91 -36.32 8.67 -23.74
N PRO A 92 -36.21 9.94 -23.32
CA PRO A 92 -36.97 11.02 -23.94
C PRO A 92 -36.78 11.05 -25.46
N GLU A 93 -37.79 11.47 -26.21
CA GLU A 93 -37.75 11.48 -27.68
C GLU A 93 -36.54 12.28 -28.21
N TRP A 94 -36.22 13.41 -27.58
CA TRP A 94 -35.07 14.23 -27.94
C TRP A 94 -33.72 13.52 -27.71
N ALA A 95 -33.63 12.61 -26.74
CA ALA A 95 -32.42 11.83 -26.48
C ALA A 95 -32.27 10.70 -27.52
N ARG A 96 -33.38 10.04 -27.88
CA ARG A 96 -33.38 8.95 -28.87
C ARG A 96 -32.97 9.37 -30.28
N GLN A 97 -33.09 10.66 -30.59
CA GLN A 97 -32.77 11.18 -31.92
C GLN A 97 -31.26 11.40 -32.14
N SER A 98 -30.46 11.47 -31.08
CA SER A 98 -29.01 11.67 -31.15
C SER A 98 -28.28 10.77 -30.17
N ARG A 99 -27.31 10.00 -30.68
CA ARG A 99 -26.45 9.17 -29.85
C ARG A 99 -25.66 10.01 -28.84
N THR A 100 -25.24 11.20 -29.23
CA THR A 100 -24.51 12.13 -28.36
C THR A 100 -25.41 12.68 -27.26
N ALA A 101 -26.66 12.99 -27.56
CA ALA A 101 -27.64 13.42 -26.57
C ALA A 101 -27.98 12.30 -25.57
N GLU A 102 -28.20 11.08 -26.05
CA GLU A 102 -28.36 9.89 -25.20
C GLU A 102 -27.13 9.68 -24.30
N PHE A 103 -25.93 9.77 -24.87
CA PHE A 103 -24.69 9.61 -24.14
C PHE A 103 -24.53 10.68 -23.04
N ALA A 104 -24.80 11.95 -23.35
CA ALA A 104 -24.77 13.03 -22.38
C ALA A 104 -25.78 12.79 -21.24
N LEU A 105 -26.99 12.33 -21.53
CA LEU A 105 -28.01 12.03 -20.52
C LEU A 105 -27.55 10.93 -19.56
N ILE A 106 -27.03 9.81 -20.08
CA ILE A 106 -26.52 8.72 -19.24
C ILE A 106 -25.35 9.23 -18.38
N LEU A 107 -24.45 10.03 -18.96
CA LEU A 107 -23.32 10.60 -18.23
C LEU A 107 -23.77 11.56 -17.12
N ILE A 108 -24.81 12.39 -17.35
CA ILE A 108 -25.40 13.25 -16.31
C ILE A 108 -25.84 12.39 -15.12
N GLU A 109 -26.62 11.33 -15.35
CA GLU A 109 -27.13 10.48 -14.27
C GLU A 109 -26.00 9.76 -13.51
N LEU A 110 -24.99 9.27 -14.23
CA LEU A 110 -23.79 8.69 -13.61
C LEU A 110 -23.03 9.71 -12.74
N GLN A 111 -22.88 10.96 -13.21
CA GLN A 111 -22.22 12.01 -12.44
C GLN A 111 -23.02 12.43 -11.20
N LEU A 112 -24.35 12.54 -11.31
CA LEU A 112 -25.21 12.84 -10.16
C LEU A 112 -25.04 11.78 -9.05
N HIS A 113 -25.11 10.50 -9.40
CA HIS A 113 -24.90 9.43 -8.40
C HIS A 113 -23.47 9.43 -7.85
N ARG A 114 -22.46 9.68 -8.70
CA ARG A 114 -21.06 9.82 -8.27
C ARG A 114 -20.87 10.95 -7.27
N PHE A 115 -21.46 12.12 -7.48
CA PHE A 115 -21.34 13.26 -6.57
C PHE A 115 -22.08 13.06 -5.25
N ASN A 116 -23.08 12.18 -5.23
CA ASN A 116 -23.80 11.77 -4.03
C ASN A 116 -23.20 10.51 -3.38
N PHE A 117 -22.09 9.98 -3.92
CA PHE A 117 -21.47 8.74 -3.48
C PHE A 117 -22.43 7.52 -3.47
N ASP A 118 -23.43 7.51 -4.37
CA ASP A 118 -24.42 6.45 -4.50
C ASP A 118 -23.94 5.38 -5.50
N HIS A 119 -23.21 4.39 -4.99
CA HIS A 119 -22.68 3.30 -5.81
C HIS A 119 -23.76 2.35 -6.38
N ASP A 120 -24.90 2.21 -5.69
CA ASP A 120 -26.01 1.39 -6.18
C ASP A 120 -26.77 2.11 -7.29
N GLY A 121 -26.90 3.43 -7.20
CA GLY A 121 -27.40 4.28 -8.27
C GLY A 121 -26.57 4.18 -9.54
N ILE A 122 -25.23 4.25 -9.42
CA ILE A 122 -24.34 4.04 -10.57
C ILE A 122 -24.60 2.69 -11.24
N ARG A 123 -24.74 1.61 -10.47
CA ARG A 123 -25.06 0.28 -11.01
C ARG A 123 -26.42 0.27 -11.71
N ARG A 124 -27.45 0.84 -11.10
CA ARG A 124 -28.80 0.96 -11.70
C ARG A 124 -28.77 1.68 -13.05
N VAL A 125 -28.05 2.81 -13.14
CA VAL A 125 -27.91 3.55 -14.41
C VAL A 125 -27.22 2.69 -15.46
N LEU A 126 -26.12 2.01 -15.11
CA LEU A 126 -25.40 1.13 -16.04
C LEU A 126 -26.23 -0.08 -16.50
N ASP A 127 -27.03 -0.66 -15.61
CA ASP A 127 -27.93 -1.78 -15.92
C ASP A 127 -29.06 -1.33 -16.86
N MET A 128 -29.58 -0.11 -16.69
CA MET A 128 -30.60 0.46 -17.59
C MET A 128 -30.01 0.88 -18.94
N ALA A 129 -28.75 1.33 -18.96
CA ALA A 129 -28.02 1.74 -20.17
C ALA A 129 -27.38 0.57 -20.94
N ASN A 130 -27.70 -0.70 -20.61
CA ASN A 130 -26.98 -1.88 -21.11
C ASN A 130 -27.03 -2.03 -22.65
N ASP A 131 -28.04 -1.45 -23.31
CA ASP A 131 -28.18 -1.43 -24.77
C ASP A 131 -27.37 -0.31 -25.46
N ALA A 132 -26.81 0.63 -24.68
CA ALA A 132 -26.05 1.78 -25.15
C ALA A 132 -24.63 1.79 -24.52
N PRO A 133 -23.70 0.97 -25.01
CA PRO A 133 -22.36 0.89 -24.44
C PRO A 133 -21.66 2.26 -24.55
N LEU A 134 -21.32 2.86 -23.41
CA LEU A 134 -20.59 4.11 -23.30
C LEU A 134 -19.12 3.87 -23.65
N ARG A 135 -18.86 3.65 -24.94
CA ARG A 135 -17.55 3.33 -25.47
C ARG A 135 -17.05 4.43 -26.38
N PHE A 136 -15.82 4.83 -26.13
CA PHE A 136 -15.02 5.58 -27.06
C PHE A 136 -13.97 4.64 -27.67
N HIS A 137 -13.81 4.69 -28.98
CA HIS A 137 -12.81 3.89 -29.69
C HIS A 137 -12.13 4.76 -30.74
N ASN A 138 -10.82 4.88 -30.65
CA ASN A 138 -9.98 5.38 -31.73
C ASN A 138 -8.87 4.35 -32.04
N LEU A 139 -7.97 4.69 -32.98
CA LEU A 139 -6.89 3.81 -33.42
C LEU A 139 -5.91 3.38 -32.30
N SER A 140 -5.90 4.08 -31.16
CA SER A 140 -4.88 3.92 -30.11
C SER A 140 -5.45 3.55 -28.74
N VAL A 141 -6.72 3.86 -28.47
CA VAL A 141 -7.35 3.69 -27.15
C VAL A 141 -8.81 3.24 -27.31
N THR A 142 -9.18 2.20 -26.56
CA THR A 142 -10.59 1.83 -26.35
C THR A 142 -10.95 2.10 -24.91
N VAL A 143 -11.79 3.11 -24.68
CA VAL A 143 -12.33 3.39 -23.35
C VAL A 143 -13.72 2.79 -23.25
N ASN A 144 -13.94 2.00 -22.22
CA ASN A 144 -15.28 1.53 -21.84
C ASN A 144 -15.72 2.20 -20.54
N LEU A 145 -16.48 3.29 -20.64
CA LEU A 145 -16.93 4.03 -19.47
C LEU A 145 -17.82 3.20 -18.55
N ASN A 146 -18.55 2.20 -19.07
CA ASN A 146 -19.31 1.29 -18.21
C ASN A 146 -18.35 0.59 -17.23
N GLN A 147 -17.19 0.13 -17.70
CA GLN A 147 -16.18 -0.50 -16.83
C GLN A 147 -15.54 0.51 -15.89
N VAL A 148 -15.23 1.72 -16.36
CA VAL A 148 -14.68 2.78 -15.49
C VAL A 148 -15.63 3.09 -14.32
N PHE A 149 -16.92 3.34 -14.60
CA PHE A 149 -17.91 3.65 -13.57
C PHE A 149 -18.25 2.44 -12.70
N LEU A 150 -18.26 1.22 -13.26
CA LEU A 150 -18.46 0.00 -12.48
C LEU A 150 -17.31 -0.22 -11.50
N THR A 151 -16.06 -0.05 -11.96
CA THR A 151 -14.86 -0.12 -11.12
C THR A 151 -14.88 0.97 -10.05
N PHE A 152 -15.25 2.21 -10.40
CA PHE A 152 -15.45 3.28 -9.43
C PHE A 152 -16.50 2.91 -8.37
N ALA A 153 -17.66 2.38 -8.78
CA ALA A 153 -18.72 1.96 -7.84
C ALA A 153 -18.29 0.79 -6.95
N ARG A 154 -17.47 -0.14 -7.45
CA ARG A 154 -16.88 -1.23 -6.64
C ARG A 154 -15.95 -0.67 -5.57
N LEU A 155 -15.02 0.20 -5.95
CA LEU A 155 -14.11 0.88 -5.04
C LEU A 155 -14.86 1.67 -3.97
N LEU A 156 -15.86 2.45 -4.39
CA LEU A 156 -16.72 3.23 -3.49
C LEU A 156 -17.49 2.35 -2.51
N SER A 157 -17.93 1.15 -2.92
CA SER A 157 -18.60 0.20 -2.04
C SER A 157 -17.65 -0.57 -1.10
N GLY A 158 -16.34 -0.28 -1.13
CA GLY A 158 -15.33 -1.01 -0.36
C GLY A 158 -15.11 -2.45 -0.84
N ARG A 159 -15.53 -2.78 -2.07
CA ARG A 159 -15.28 -4.12 -2.63
C ARG A 159 -13.87 -4.18 -3.16
N ARG A 160 -13.10 -5.14 -2.65
CA ARG A 160 -11.77 -5.46 -3.15
C ARG A 160 -11.84 -5.83 -4.63
N ILE A 161 -10.92 -5.27 -5.41
CA ILE A 161 -10.74 -5.57 -6.82
C ILE A 161 -9.27 -5.88 -7.08
N ASP A 162 -9.00 -6.70 -8.08
CA ASP A 162 -7.63 -6.90 -8.54
C ASP A 162 -7.01 -5.54 -8.89
N PRO A 163 -5.83 -5.19 -8.35
CA PRO A 163 -5.14 -3.96 -8.71
C PRO A 163 -4.93 -3.79 -10.23
N GLN A 164 -4.75 -4.88 -10.99
CA GLN A 164 -4.60 -4.81 -12.44
C GLN A 164 -5.91 -4.36 -13.13
N HIS A 165 -7.07 -4.79 -12.62
CA HIS A 165 -8.37 -4.37 -13.16
C HIS A 165 -8.59 -2.85 -13.10
N VAL A 166 -7.90 -2.12 -12.20
CA VAL A 166 -7.96 -0.66 -12.14
C VAL A 166 -7.38 -0.04 -13.42
N PHE A 167 -6.25 -0.57 -13.89
CA PHE A 167 -5.60 -0.14 -15.13
C PHE A 167 -6.38 -0.60 -16.35
N ASP A 168 -6.85 -1.85 -16.36
CA ASP A 168 -7.63 -2.40 -17.47
C ASP A 168 -8.94 -1.63 -17.68
N ALA A 169 -9.59 -1.21 -16.59
CA ALA A 169 -10.86 -0.48 -16.64
C ALA A 169 -10.74 0.86 -17.38
N VAL A 170 -9.60 1.55 -17.29
CA VAL A 170 -9.34 2.80 -18.01
C VAL A 170 -8.75 2.59 -19.41
N GLY A 171 -8.60 1.34 -19.84
CA GLY A 171 -8.04 0.98 -21.14
C GLY A 171 -6.53 1.13 -21.23
N ALA A 172 -5.81 1.03 -20.11
CA ALA A 172 -4.35 1.01 -20.12
C ALA A 172 -3.86 -0.25 -20.87
N PRO A 173 -2.84 -0.15 -21.74
CA PRO A 173 -2.28 -1.30 -22.42
C PRO A 173 -1.67 -2.30 -21.42
N PRO A 174 -1.68 -3.61 -21.72
CA PRO A 174 -1.02 -4.61 -20.88
C PRO A 174 0.45 -4.26 -20.65
N SER A 175 1.00 -4.65 -19.49
CA SER A 175 2.43 -4.44 -19.23
C SER A 175 3.23 -5.50 -19.95
N ASP A 176 4.14 -5.09 -20.82
CA ASP A 176 5.13 -5.98 -21.45
C ASP A 176 6.26 -6.38 -20.46
N GLY A 177 6.08 -6.14 -19.16
CA GLY A 177 6.99 -6.52 -18.08
C GLY A 177 8.20 -5.60 -17.90
N ASN A 178 8.45 -4.67 -18.84
CA ASN A 178 9.52 -3.67 -18.78
C ASN A 178 9.02 -2.21 -18.67
N GLU A 179 7.72 -1.98 -18.86
CA GLU A 179 7.12 -0.65 -18.81
C GLU A 179 6.57 -0.34 -17.41
N HIS A 180 6.82 0.89 -16.95
CA HIS A 180 6.34 1.33 -15.65
C HIS A 180 4.83 1.58 -15.72
N ALA A 181 4.08 1.27 -14.67
CA ALA A 181 2.62 1.49 -14.63
C ALA A 181 2.20 2.92 -15.03
N VAL A 182 3.07 3.91 -14.78
CA VAL A 182 2.90 5.31 -15.17
C VAL A 182 2.88 5.51 -16.69
N SER A 183 3.74 4.83 -17.45
CA SER A 183 3.81 5.01 -18.92
C SER A 183 2.60 4.45 -19.63
N GLN A 184 2.04 3.35 -19.12
CA GLN A 184 0.80 2.77 -19.64
C GLN A 184 -0.38 3.75 -19.57
N LEU A 185 -0.35 4.64 -18.57
CA LEU A 185 -1.37 5.64 -18.38
C LEU A 185 -1.19 6.86 -19.30
N GLU A 186 -0.08 7.01 -20.04
CA GLU A 186 0.18 8.21 -20.86
C GLU A 186 -1.00 8.55 -21.78
N GLN A 187 -1.47 7.55 -22.54
CA GLN A 187 -2.56 7.67 -23.53
C GLN A 187 -3.96 7.71 -22.91
N VAL A 188 -4.10 7.45 -21.60
CA VAL A 188 -5.41 7.46 -20.94
C VAL A 188 -5.88 8.90 -20.75
N PRO A 189 -7.13 9.23 -21.11
CA PRO A 189 -7.74 10.53 -20.86
C PRO A 189 -7.57 11.06 -19.43
N LEU A 190 -7.24 12.35 -19.28
CA LEU A 190 -7.04 13.02 -18.01
C LEU A 190 -8.24 12.85 -17.08
N LYS A 191 -9.45 13.04 -17.61
CA LYS A 191 -10.68 12.97 -16.80
C LYS A 191 -10.91 11.57 -16.24
N LEU A 192 -10.53 10.52 -16.97
CA LEU A 192 -10.63 9.14 -16.51
C LEU A 192 -9.58 8.82 -15.45
N LYS A 193 -8.37 9.37 -15.58
CA LYS A 193 -7.36 9.29 -14.52
C LYS A 193 -7.88 9.91 -13.23
N HIS A 194 -8.45 11.12 -13.28
CA HIS A 194 -9.04 11.76 -12.10
C HIS A 194 -10.23 11.01 -11.52
N LEU A 195 -11.07 10.43 -12.38
CA LEU A 195 -12.21 9.61 -11.96
C LEU A 195 -11.73 8.36 -11.22
N MET A 196 -10.77 7.63 -11.78
CA MET A 196 -10.24 6.43 -11.14
C MET A 196 -9.46 6.76 -9.86
N LEU A 197 -8.62 7.79 -9.91
CA LEU A 197 -7.91 8.30 -8.74
C LEU A 197 -8.88 8.74 -7.62
N HIS A 198 -10.09 9.21 -7.96
CA HIS A 198 -11.12 9.53 -6.97
C HIS A 198 -11.66 8.27 -6.32
N GLY A 199 -11.98 7.24 -7.11
CA GLY A 199 -12.48 5.96 -6.59
C GLY A 199 -11.46 5.30 -5.66
N LEU A 200 -10.19 5.28 -6.06
CA LEU A 200 -9.10 4.71 -5.26
C LEU A 200 -8.92 5.44 -3.93
N TRP A 201 -9.01 6.77 -3.94
CA TRP A 201 -8.92 7.60 -2.74
C TRP A 201 -10.11 7.38 -1.78
N LEU A 202 -11.31 7.13 -2.30
CA LEU A 202 -12.50 6.83 -1.50
C LEU A 202 -12.52 5.41 -0.91
N TYR A 203 -11.67 4.51 -1.40
CA TYR A 203 -11.59 3.16 -0.84
C TYR A 203 -11.20 3.24 0.65
N PRO A 204 -11.90 2.51 1.54
CA PRO A 204 -11.81 2.74 2.99
C PRO A 204 -10.51 2.24 3.63
N ASP A 205 -9.82 1.27 3.03
CA ASP A 205 -8.61 0.68 3.62
C ASP A 205 -7.31 1.24 3.05
N THR A 206 -6.18 0.77 3.58
CA THR A 206 -4.82 1.14 3.15
C THR A 206 -4.37 0.46 1.86
N GLU A 207 -5.27 -0.24 1.16
CA GLU A 207 -4.97 -0.85 -0.14
C GLU A 207 -4.83 0.20 -1.25
N TYR A 208 -4.30 -0.23 -2.39
CA TYR A 208 -4.16 0.54 -3.63
C TYR A 208 -3.22 1.76 -3.59
N GLY A 209 -2.30 1.82 -2.63
CA GLY A 209 -1.28 2.87 -2.56
C GLY A 209 -0.50 3.01 -3.87
N GLU A 210 -0.07 1.88 -4.46
CA GLU A 210 0.65 1.87 -5.74
C GLU A 210 -0.18 2.44 -6.91
N GLN A 211 -1.47 2.11 -6.99
CA GLN A 211 -2.35 2.60 -8.05
C GLN A 211 -2.62 4.09 -7.88
N ILE A 212 -2.85 4.57 -6.65
CA ILE A 212 -2.99 6.00 -6.38
C ILE A 212 -1.73 6.75 -6.84
N LEU A 213 -0.55 6.21 -6.54
CA LEU A 213 0.72 6.79 -6.93
C LEU A 213 0.92 6.77 -8.46
N ALA A 214 0.60 5.67 -9.14
CA ALA A 214 0.70 5.57 -10.59
C ALA A 214 -0.21 6.57 -11.31
N PHE A 215 -1.49 6.66 -10.92
CA PHE A 215 -2.45 7.57 -11.53
C PHE A 215 -2.13 9.04 -11.23
N SER A 216 -1.74 9.37 -10.00
CA SER A 216 -1.35 10.74 -9.66
C SER A 216 -0.07 11.16 -10.38
N GLU A 217 0.95 10.30 -10.44
CA GLU A 217 2.17 10.57 -11.19
C GLU A 217 1.90 10.76 -12.68
N ALA A 218 1.04 9.92 -13.28
CA ALA A 218 0.67 10.07 -14.69
C ALA A 218 -0.05 11.40 -14.97
N ILE A 219 -0.90 11.88 -14.07
CA ILE A 219 -1.53 13.20 -14.19
C ILE A 219 -0.46 14.30 -14.12
N LEU A 220 0.39 14.26 -13.09
CA LEU A 220 1.40 15.29 -12.83
C LEU A 220 2.46 15.37 -13.93
N ARG A 221 2.84 14.21 -14.50
CA ARG A 221 3.89 14.10 -15.51
C ARG A 221 3.41 14.46 -16.91
N TYR A 222 2.24 13.97 -17.31
CA TYR A 222 1.79 14.04 -18.70
C TYR A 222 0.75 15.13 -18.97
N HIS A 223 0.09 15.64 -17.92
CA HIS A 223 -1.04 16.55 -18.08
C HIS A 223 -0.83 17.88 -17.37
N SER A 224 -0.69 17.86 -16.04
CA SER A 224 -0.62 19.08 -15.24
C SER A 224 0.26 18.91 -14.01
N PRO A 225 1.51 19.41 -14.02
CA PRO A 225 2.42 19.32 -12.87
C PRO A 225 1.93 20.13 -11.65
N ASN A 226 0.99 21.06 -11.88
CA ASN A 226 0.40 21.91 -10.85
C ASN A 226 -0.97 21.41 -10.38
N ASP A 227 -1.40 20.19 -10.75
CA ASP A 227 -2.69 19.67 -10.33
C ASP A 227 -2.72 19.40 -8.82
N TYR A 228 -3.40 20.27 -8.07
CA TYR A 228 -3.45 20.21 -6.62
C TYR A 228 -4.25 19.00 -6.10
N ILE A 229 -5.23 18.49 -6.86
CA ILE A 229 -6.00 17.29 -6.49
C ILE A 229 -5.13 16.04 -6.65
N ALA A 230 -4.35 15.97 -7.73
CA ALA A 230 -3.42 14.87 -7.96
C ALA A 230 -2.34 14.83 -6.86
N HIS A 231 -1.74 15.97 -6.51
CA HIS A 231 -0.80 16.08 -5.39
C HIS A 231 -1.43 15.67 -4.05
N TYR A 232 -2.64 16.14 -3.77
CA TYR A 232 -3.34 15.81 -2.53
C TYR A 232 -3.58 14.31 -2.39
N ARG A 233 -4.05 13.66 -3.47
CA ARG A 233 -4.30 12.22 -3.48
C ARG A 233 -3.02 11.40 -3.54
N ARG A 234 -1.96 11.90 -4.19
CA ARG A 234 -0.62 11.30 -4.16
C ARG A 234 -0.11 11.14 -2.72
N ALA A 235 -0.37 12.13 -1.87
CA ALA A 235 -0.02 12.05 -0.46
C ALA A 235 -0.73 10.88 0.27
N GLU A 236 -2.02 10.65 -0.02
CA GLU A 236 -2.71 9.45 0.48
C GLU A 236 -2.06 8.17 -0.03
N GLY A 237 -1.65 8.12 -1.30
CA GLY A 237 -0.90 6.99 -1.85
C GLY A 237 0.36 6.68 -1.05
N TYR A 238 1.20 7.69 -0.78
CA TYR A 238 2.40 7.52 0.04
C TYR A 238 2.09 7.16 1.49
N ARG A 239 1.06 7.75 2.11
CA ARG A 239 0.62 7.41 3.47
C ARG A 239 0.19 5.95 3.57
N ARG A 240 -0.56 5.43 2.58
CA ARG A 240 -0.96 4.02 2.49
C ARG A 240 0.24 3.09 2.36
N MET A 241 1.21 3.43 1.51
CA MET A 241 2.45 2.65 1.39
C MET A 241 3.26 2.62 2.70
N ALA A 242 3.29 3.73 3.44
CA ALA A 242 3.93 3.78 4.76
C ALA A 242 3.25 2.83 5.78
N ALA A 243 1.92 2.71 5.72
CA ALA A 243 1.15 1.89 6.64
C ALA A 243 1.42 0.38 6.47
N ILE A 244 1.50 -0.09 5.22
CA ILE A 244 1.63 -1.53 4.90
C ILE A 244 3.09 -2.03 4.93
N GLU A 245 4.07 -1.18 5.24
CA GLU A 245 5.52 -1.49 5.16
C GLU A 245 5.98 -2.06 3.81
N ALA A 246 5.18 -1.90 2.77
CA ALA A 246 5.53 -2.40 1.45
C ALA A 246 6.65 -1.53 0.90
N ALA A 247 7.82 -2.14 0.67
CA ALA A 247 8.75 -1.58 -0.28
C ALA A 247 7.98 -1.47 -1.62
N PRO A 248 7.97 -0.28 -2.26
CA PRO A 248 7.28 -0.15 -3.52
C PRO A 248 7.91 -1.13 -4.51
N ARG A 249 7.10 -1.87 -5.28
CA ARG A 249 7.69 -2.63 -6.37
C ARG A 249 8.40 -1.65 -7.32
N SER A 250 9.64 -1.93 -7.69
CA SER A 250 10.49 -0.99 -8.45
C SER A 250 9.96 -0.72 -9.87
N ASP A 251 9.05 -1.56 -10.35
CA ASP A 251 8.37 -1.46 -11.64
C ASP A 251 7.26 -0.38 -11.67
N VAL A 252 6.79 0.12 -10.52
CA VAL A 252 5.76 1.18 -10.50
C VAL A 252 6.37 2.59 -10.59
N PHE A 253 7.63 2.78 -10.16
CA PHE A 253 8.19 4.12 -9.93
C PHE A 253 9.42 4.44 -10.78
N SER A 254 9.33 5.51 -11.58
CA SER A 254 10.52 6.07 -12.22
C SER A 254 11.34 6.89 -11.21
N GLY A 255 12.38 6.30 -10.65
CA GLY A 255 13.55 7.05 -10.18
C GLY A 255 13.56 7.57 -8.74
N HIS A 256 12.62 7.20 -7.86
CA HIS A 256 12.72 7.49 -6.43
C HIS A 256 12.82 6.19 -5.63
N THR A 257 14.00 5.95 -5.06
CA THR A 257 14.18 4.83 -4.13
C THR A 257 13.67 5.26 -2.75
N VAL A 258 12.36 5.22 -2.57
CA VAL A 258 11.75 5.28 -1.24
C VAL A 258 12.04 3.94 -0.56
N ARG A 259 12.83 3.96 0.52
CA ARG A 259 13.44 2.74 1.10
C ARG A 259 12.88 2.39 2.47
N SER A 260 12.21 3.32 3.13
CA SER A 260 11.69 3.14 4.48
C SER A 260 10.31 3.75 4.68
N ARG A 261 9.63 3.32 5.75
CA ARG A 261 8.37 3.92 6.20
C ARG A 261 8.49 5.44 6.43
N ASP A 262 9.61 5.91 6.98
CA ASP A 262 9.82 7.35 7.23
C ASP A 262 9.96 8.14 5.93
N ASP A 263 10.61 7.56 4.91
CA ASP A 263 10.71 8.17 3.57
C ASP A 263 9.31 8.31 2.95
N PHE A 264 8.45 7.30 3.07
CA PHE A 264 7.07 7.39 2.58
C PHE A 264 6.28 8.51 3.25
N TYR A 265 6.40 8.67 4.57
CA TYR A 265 5.76 9.79 5.27
C TYR A 265 6.35 11.13 4.86
N ALA A 266 7.65 11.21 4.58
CA ALA A 266 8.28 12.43 4.08
C ALA A 266 7.74 12.82 2.69
N GLU A 267 7.60 11.87 1.78
CA GLU A 267 7.01 12.07 0.45
C GLU A 267 5.52 12.43 0.51
N ALA A 268 4.78 11.83 1.44
CA ALA A 268 3.38 12.18 1.68
C ALA A 268 3.25 13.65 2.12
N LEU A 269 4.07 14.09 3.08
CA LEU A 269 4.10 15.49 3.55
C LEU A 269 4.49 16.46 2.44
N HIS A 270 5.48 16.10 1.62
CA HIS A 270 5.88 16.89 0.46
C HIS A 270 4.74 17.04 -0.55
N SER A 271 4.04 15.94 -0.85
CA SER A 271 2.92 15.92 -1.79
C SER A 271 1.76 16.80 -1.31
N VAL A 272 1.38 16.76 -0.03
CA VAL A 272 0.35 17.70 0.50
C VAL A 272 0.84 19.14 0.46
N GLN A 273 2.13 19.39 0.70
CA GLN A 273 2.69 20.73 0.60
C GLN A 273 2.60 21.28 -0.84
N MET A 274 2.84 20.44 -1.85
CA MET A 274 2.65 20.79 -3.25
C MET A 274 1.17 21.03 -3.59
N ALA A 275 0.26 20.22 -3.03
CA ALA A 275 -1.17 20.42 -3.17
C ALA A 275 -1.61 21.80 -2.64
N ILE A 276 -1.17 22.18 -1.43
CA ILE A 276 -1.45 23.48 -0.82
C ILE A 276 -0.86 24.62 -1.65
N LYS A 277 0.39 24.47 -2.12
CA LYS A 277 1.08 25.49 -2.91
C LYS A 277 0.35 25.82 -4.23
N ASN A 278 -0.22 24.80 -4.86
CA ASN A 278 -0.88 24.91 -6.16
C ASN A 278 -2.40 25.14 -6.05
N LEU A 279 -2.94 25.21 -4.83
CA LEU A 279 -4.35 25.45 -4.60
C LEU A 279 -4.72 26.91 -4.96
N PRO A 280 -5.85 27.16 -5.66
CA PRO A 280 -6.34 28.51 -5.92
C PRO A 280 -6.55 29.31 -4.63
N ALA A 281 -6.24 30.61 -4.67
CA ALA A 281 -6.26 31.48 -3.48
C ALA A 281 -7.67 31.68 -2.87
N ASP A 282 -8.71 31.53 -3.68
CA ASP A 282 -10.12 31.64 -3.31
C ASP A 282 -10.70 30.34 -2.71
N ALA A 283 -10.00 29.21 -2.84
CA ALA A 283 -10.42 27.90 -2.32
C ALA A 283 -10.13 27.71 -0.82
N THR A 284 -10.57 28.66 0.01
CA THR A 284 -10.26 28.72 1.46
C THR A 284 -10.73 27.50 2.26
N ALA A 285 -11.88 26.92 1.92
CA ALA A 285 -12.38 25.70 2.57
C ALA A 285 -11.45 24.49 2.31
N LEU A 286 -11.07 24.27 1.05
CA LEU A 286 -10.14 23.21 0.66
C LEU A 286 -8.76 23.40 1.28
N HIS A 287 -8.32 24.66 1.43
CA HIS A 287 -7.06 24.97 2.11
C HIS A 287 -7.08 24.46 3.57
N GLY A 288 -8.18 24.69 4.30
CA GLY A 288 -8.34 24.20 5.67
C GLY A 288 -8.30 22.66 5.76
N GLU A 289 -8.94 21.97 4.82
CA GLU A 289 -8.89 20.51 4.71
C GLU A 289 -7.47 20.01 4.47
N PHE A 290 -6.75 20.60 3.51
CA PHE A 290 -5.40 20.15 3.15
C PHE A 290 -4.40 20.38 4.29
N VAL A 291 -4.52 21.49 5.01
CA VAL A 291 -3.69 21.78 6.19
C VAL A 291 -3.97 20.76 7.31
N SER A 292 -5.25 20.43 7.54
CA SER A 292 -5.65 19.43 8.54
C SER A 292 -5.10 18.05 8.20
N TYR A 293 -5.19 17.67 6.92
CA TYR A 293 -4.66 16.41 6.43
C TYR A 293 -3.13 16.32 6.53
N ARG A 294 -2.40 17.40 6.21
CA ARG A 294 -0.94 17.49 6.44
C ARG A 294 -0.58 17.27 7.92
N MET A 295 -1.36 17.85 8.83
CA MET A 295 -1.15 17.69 10.28
C MET A 295 -1.40 16.25 10.73
N MET A 296 -2.43 15.59 10.18
CA MET A 296 -2.70 14.18 10.44
C MET A 296 -1.51 13.31 10.03
N ILE A 297 -0.99 13.46 8.81
CA ILE A 297 0.18 12.71 8.32
C ILE A 297 1.41 12.96 9.21
N ALA A 298 1.67 14.22 9.58
CA ALA A 298 2.79 14.58 10.45
C ALA A 298 2.68 13.91 11.84
N THR A 299 1.46 13.85 12.37
CA THR A 299 1.18 13.19 13.66
C THR A 299 1.37 11.69 13.56
N GLU A 300 0.86 11.04 12.51
CA GLU A 300 1.09 9.61 12.25
C GLU A 300 2.59 9.29 12.18
N ARG A 301 3.35 10.06 11.40
CA ARG A 301 4.81 9.92 11.30
C ARG A 301 5.50 10.04 12.66
N GLN A 302 5.13 11.05 13.45
CA GLN A 302 5.70 11.26 14.79
C GLN A 302 5.39 10.09 15.74
N VAL A 303 4.15 9.57 15.72
CA VAL A 303 3.75 8.42 16.53
C VAL A 303 4.56 7.19 16.12
N GLN A 304 4.70 6.92 14.81
CA GLN A 304 5.47 5.78 14.32
C GLN A 304 6.94 5.87 14.73
N ASN A 305 7.57 7.03 14.57
CA ASN A 305 8.96 7.24 14.99
C ASN A 305 9.13 7.08 16.51
N SER A 306 8.15 7.50 17.32
CA SER A 306 8.16 7.30 18.77
C SER A 306 7.99 5.82 19.15
N ILE A 307 7.17 5.06 18.43
CA ILE A 307 6.99 3.62 18.67
C ILE A 307 8.28 2.89 18.32
N GLN A 308 8.85 3.15 17.14
CA GLN A 308 10.09 2.52 16.71
C GLN A 308 11.23 2.79 17.69
N GLY A 309 11.41 4.05 18.12
CA GLY A 309 12.45 4.39 19.10
C GLY A 309 12.29 3.68 20.45
N ARG A 310 11.05 3.40 20.89
CA ARG A 310 10.79 2.61 22.10
C ARG A 310 11.12 1.12 21.89
N VAL A 311 10.72 0.56 20.76
CA VAL A 311 11.01 -0.83 20.39
C VAL A 311 12.52 -1.06 20.32
N ASP A 312 13.26 -0.16 19.67
CA ASP A 312 14.71 -0.26 19.54
C ASP A 312 15.42 -0.18 20.91
N ALA A 313 14.94 0.70 21.80
CA ALA A 313 15.48 0.82 23.15
C ALA A 313 15.22 -0.44 24.00
N GLU A 314 14.03 -1.04 23.88
CA GLU A 314 13.68 -2.27 24.58
C GLU A 314 14.47 -3.46 24.03
N LEU A 315 14.62 -3.58 22.71
CA LEU A 315 15.47 -4.60 22.08
C LEU A 315 16.94 -4.48 22.51
N ALA A 316 17.48 -3.27 22.59
CA ALA A 316 18.84 -3.04 23.08
C ALA A 316 18.98 -3.42 24.56
N HIS A 317 17.98 -3.14 25.39
CA HIS A 317 17.96 -3.52 26.80
C HIS A 317 17.96 -5.04 26.98
N VAL A 318 17.06 -5.73 26.28
CA VAL A 318 16.95 -7.20 26.29
C VAL A 318 18.23 -7.84 25.75
N GLY A 319 18.81 -7.29 24.68
CA GLY A 319 20.10 -7.75 24.13
C GLY A 319 21.22 -7.68 25.17
N ALA A 320 21.34 -6.55 25.87
CA ALA A 320 22.35 -6.37 26.92
C ALA A 320 22.12 -7.27 28.15
N GLU A 321 20.86 -7.55 28.51
CA GLU A 321 20.55 -8.49 29.59
C GLU A 321 20.88 -9.93 29.22
N VAL A 322 20.58 -10.33 27.97
CA VAL A 322 20.92 -11.64 27.42
C VAL A 322 22.44 -11.86 27.42
N GLU A 323 23.21 -10.85 27.04
CA GLU A 323 24.67 -10.90 27.04
C GLU A 323 25.22 -11.06 28.46
N ARG A 324 24.73 -10.25 29.42
CA ARG A 324 25.09 -10.37 30.84
C ARG A 324 24.74 -11.74 31.44
N MET A 325 23.58 -12.31 31.10
CA MET A 325 23.22 -13.66 31.53
C MET A 325 24.16 -14.71 30.93
N SER A 326 24.56 -14.56 29.67
CA SER A 326 25.52 -15.46 29.02
C SER A 326 26.87 -15.44 29.74
N GLU A 327 27.41 -14.25 30.02
CA GLU A 327 28.67 -14.08 30.76
C GLU A 327 28.60 -14.70 32.15
N ARG A 328 27.47 -14.53 32.87
CA ARG A 328 27.27 -15.11 34.20
C ARG A 328 27.24 -16.63 34.17
N ILE A 329 26.56 -17.22 33.19
CA ILE A 329 26.50 -18.68 33.00
C ILE A 329 27.90 -19.23 32.67
N GLU A 330 28.66 -18.54 31.81
CA GLU A 330 30.05 -18.93 31.51
C GLU A 330 30.95 -18.86 32.74
N ALA A 331 30.82 -17.80 33.56
CA ALA A 331 31.58 -17.65 34.79
C ALA A 331 31.24 -18.71 35.85
N GLU A 332 29.95 -19.01 36.05
CA GLU A 332 29.49 -20.08 36.96
C GLU A 332 29.95 -21.46 36.48
N SER A 333 29.88 -21.73 35.17
CA SER A 333 30.41 -22.95 34.55
C SER A 333 31.92 -23.10 34.80
N ARG A 334 32.70 -22.04 34.55
CA ARG A 334 34.16 -22.04 34.79
C ARG A 334 34.50 -22.28 36.26
N ASN A 335 33.76 -21.66 37.18
CA ASN A 335 33.98 -21.83 38.61
C ASN A 335 33.63 -23.26 39.07
N SER A 336 32.54 -23.84 38.55
CA SER A 336 32.17 -25.23 38.82
C SER A 336 33.20 -26.23 38.26
N LEU A 337 33.80 -25.92 37.12
CA LEU A 337 34.88 -26.74 36.54
C LEU A 337 36.13 -26.70 37.42
N LEU A 338 36.57 -25.50 37.84
CA LEU A 338 37.72 -25.35 38.73
C LEU A 338 37.51 -26.06 40.07
N ARG A 339 36.31 -25.95 40.65
CA ARG A 339 35.98 -26.64 41.90
C ARG A 339 35.99 -28.16 41.75
N SER A 340 35.50 -28.68 40.62
CA SER A 340 35.57 -30.11 40.31
C SER A 340 37.03 -30.58 40.16
N ILE A 341 37.88 -29.79 39.48
CA ILE A 341 39.33 -30.08 39.35
C ILE A 341 40.00 -30.06 40.73
N GLU A 342 39.71 -29.08 41.57
CA GLU A 342 40.29 -28.93 42.91
C GLU A 342 39.97 -30.13 43.80
N ILE A 343 38.69 -30.54 43.88
CA ILE A 343 38.28 -31.74 44.63
C ILE A 343 39.04 -32.97 44.12
N LEU A 344 39.14 -33.11 42.79
CA LEU A 344 39.79 -34.25 42.17
C LEU A 344 41.31 -34.29 42.42
N SER A 345 41.97 -33.13 42.43
CA SER A 345 43.38 -33.00 42.80
C SER A 345 43.64 -33.34 44.27
N VAL A 346 42.72 -32.97 45.17
CA VAL A 346 42.79 -33.37 46.60
C VAL A 346 42.69 -34.89 46.73
N PHE A 347 41.76 -35.54 46.03
CA PHE A 347 41.66 -37.01 46.05
C PHE A 347 42.93 -37.68 45.53
N LEU A 348 43.54 -37.15 44.46
CA LEU A 348 44.81 -37.68 43.93
C LEU A 348 45.94 -37.56 44.96
N ALA A 349 46.05 -36.42 45.65
CA ALA A 349 47.04 -36.22 46.69
C ALA A 349 46.86 -37.20 47.86
N VAL A 350 45.62 -37.42 48.30
CA VAL A 350 45.29 -38.39 49.37
C VAL A 350 45.68 -39.81 48.96
N ILE A 351 45.35 -40.23 47.74
CA ILE A 351 45.71 -41.56 47.22
C ILE A 351 47.23 -41.70 47.12
N GLY A 352 47.94 -40.67 46.66
CA GLY A 352 49.40 -40.65 46.60
C GLY A 352 50.05 -40.80 47.98
N VAL A 353 49.56 -40.06 48.98
CA VAL A 353 50.03 -40.15 50.38
C VAL A 353 49.73 -41.52 50.99
N LEU A 354 48.55 -42.10 50.74
CA LEU A 354 48.22 -43.46 51.18
C LEU A 354 49.13 -44.51 50.55
N SER A 355 49.37 -44.40 49.25
CA SER A 355 50.22 -45.34 48.50
C SER A 355 51.68 -45.27 48.95
N PHE A 356 52.19 -44.05 49.20
CA PHE A 356 53.52 -43.81 49.74
C PHE A 356 53.67 -44.36 51.16
N ASN A 357 52.70 -44.13 52.04
CA ASN A 357 52.74 -44.64 53.42
C ASN A 357 52.61 -46.17 53.49
N ILE A 358 51.78 -46.80 52.65
CA ILE A 358 51.71 -48.26 52.54
C ILE A 358 53.05 -48.83 52.05
N SER A 359 53.72 -48.13 51.12
CA SER A 359 55.04 -48.52 50.63
C SER A 359 56.14 -48.39 51.69
N LEU A 360 56.03 -47.41 52.61
CA LEU A 360 56.99 -47.21 53.71
C LEU A 360 56.74 -48.13 54.92
N ALA A 361 55.48 -48.43 55.26
CA ALA A 361 55.12 -49.10 56.51
C ALA A 361 55.22 -50.64 56.47
N GLY A 362 55.46 -51.25 55.30
CA GLY A 362 55.39 -52.70 55.10
C GLY A 362 56.68 -53.35 54.58
N LEU A 363 57.85 -53.04 55.13
CA LEU A 363 59.14 -53.46 54.55
C LEU A 363 59.97 -54.47 55.37
N GLU A 364 59.35 -55.51 55.94
CA GLU A 364 60.14 -56.66 56.43
C GLU A 364 59.71 -58.05 55.90
N GLN A 365 58.54 -58.23 55.25
CA GLN A 365 58.13 -59.56 54.77
C GLN A 365 57.57 -59.65 53.33
N ILE A 366 57.51 -58.55 52.58
CA ILE A 366 56.94 -58.54 51.23
C ILE A 366 58.03 -58.79 50.19
N GLY A 367 57.87 -59.85 49.39
CA GLY A 367 58.81 -60.24 48.34
C GLY A 367 58.91 -59.21 47.20
N THR A 368 60.05 -59.16 46.51
CA THR A 368 60.34 -58.16 45.45
C THR A 368 59.25 -58.11 44.36
N PHE A 369 58.59 -59.25 44.11
CA PHE A 369 57.51 -59.39 43.12
C PHE A 369 56.20 -58.72 43.54
N GLU A 370 55.82 -58.80 44.82
CA GLU A 370 54.60 -58.16 45.36
C GLU A 370 54.73 -56.63 45.39
N ARG A 371 55.95 -56.12 45.63
CA ARG A 371 56.26 -54.68 45.53
C ARG A 371 56.10 -54.17 44.09
N PHE A 372 56.58 -54.94 43.11
CA PHE A 372 56.36 -54.63 41.70
C PHE A 372 54.87 -54.66 41.34
N GLY A 373 54.13 -55.64 41.86
CA GLY A 373 52.67 -55.72 41.70
C GLY A 373 51.94 -54.49 42.23
N LEU A 374 52.28 -54.03 43.45
CA LEU A 374 51.72 -52.84 44.08
C LEU A 374 52.04 -51.54 43.32
N ILE A 375 53.29 -51.37 42.87
CA ILE A 375 53.70 -50.20 42.07
C ILE A 375 52.96 -50.20 40.73
N LEU A 376 52.82 -51.36 40.10
CA LEU A 376 52.08 -51.50 38.84
C LEU A 376 50.59 -51.18 39.03
N THR A 377 49.95 -51.68 40.09
CA THR A 377 48.54 -51.38 40.37
C THR A 377 48.32 -49.91 40.68
N ALA A 378 49.20 -49.32 41.49
CA ALA A 378 49.18 -47.88 41.75
C ALA A 378 49.33 -47.08 40.45
N GLY A 379 50.27 -47.47 39.58
CA GLY A 379 50.48 -46.84 38.27
C GLY A 379 49.30 -46.97 37.32
N VAL A 380 48.64 -48.13 37.27
CA VAL A 380 47.43 -48.35 36.46
C VAL A 380 46.26 -47.53 36.98
N ILE A 381 46.08 -47.45 38.30
CA ILE A 381 45.04 -46.61 38.93
C ILE A 381 45.30 -45.14 38.60
N LEU A 382 46.55 -44.68 38.70
CA LEU A 382 46.93 -43.31 38.38
C LEU A 382 46.72 -42.99 36.88
N GLY A 383 47.05 -43.93 36.00
CA GLY A 383 46.83 -43.82 34.55
C GLY A 383 45.36 -43.78 34.18
N ALA A 384 44.54 -44.68 34.73
CA ALA A 384 43.09 -44.71 34.52
C ALA A 384 42.42 -43.45 35.07
N PHE A 385 42.89 -42.93 36.20
CA PHE A 385 42.41 -41.69 36.79
C PHE A 385 42.77 -40.47 35.94
N SER A 386 44.01 -40.36 35.46
CA SER A 386 44.45 -39.29 34.57
C SER A 386 43.66 -39.31 33.25
N TRP A 387 43.36 -40.50 32.73
CA TRP A 387 42.48 -40.68 31.58
C TRP A 387 41.04 -40.21 31.87
N MET A 388 40.48 -40.55 33.04
CA MET A 388 39.15 -40.10 33.43
C MET A 388 39.07 -38.57 33.54
N VAL A 389 40.10 -37.92 34.12
CA VAL A 389 40.22 -36.46 34.18
C VAL A 389 40.28 -35.88 32.76
N HIS A 390 41.13 -36.45 31.90
CA HIS A 390 41.27 -36.01 30.51
C HIS A 390 39.94 -36.13 29.75
N VAL A 391 39.22 -37.25 29.89
CA VAL A 391 37.90 -37.46 29.26
C VAL A 391 36.85 -36.51 29.82
N ALA A 392 36.84 -36.23 31.12
CA ALA A 392 35.91 -35.29 31.73
C ALA A 392 36.15 -33.85 31.23
N VAL A 393 37.40 -33.41 31.19
CA VAL A 393 37.81 -32.10 30.65
C VAL A 393 37.55 -32.02 29.14
N TYR A 394 37.86 -33.08 28.39
CA TYR A 394 37.63 -33.16 26.94
C TYR A 394 36.13 -33.14 26.60
N ARG A 395 35.30 -33.93 27.30
CA ARG A 395 33.84 -33.88 27.13
C ARG A 395 33.25 -32.53 27.50
N HIS A 396 33.75 -31.83 28.53
CA HIS A 396 33.20 -30.53 28.90
C HIS A 396 33.65 -29.38 28.00
N THR A 397 34.85 -29.46 27.41
CA THR A 397 35.35 -28.46 26.44
C THR A 397 34.77 -28.63 25.05
N HIS A 398 34.34 -29.84 24.68
CA HIS A 398 33.79 -30.15 23.35
C HIS A 398 32.29 -30.49 23.35
N ALA A 399 31.65 -30.57 24.52
CA ALA A 399 30.20 -30.57 24.58
C ALA A 399 29.71 -29.16 24.20
N GLU A 400 29.18 -29.00 23.00
CA GLU A 400 28.29 -27.87 22.69
C GLU A 400 27.30 -27.74 23.86
N PRO A 401 27.26 -26.59 24.56
CA PRO A 401 26.41 -26.45 25.73
C PRO A 401 24.99 -26.78 25.30
N VAL A 402 24.31 -27.65 26.06
CA VAL A 402 22.93 -28.09 25.73
C VAL A 402 22.03 -26.87 25.51
N VAL A 403 22.32 -25.75 26.20
CA VAL A 403 21.73 -24.43 25.98
C VAL A 403 21.82 -23.97 24.53
N MET A 404 22.95 -24.10 23.82
CA MET A 404 23.08 -23.78 22.40
C MET A 404 22.25 -24.70 21.50
N LYS A 405 22.07 -25.99 21.85
CA LYS A 405 21.17 -26.89 21.10
C LYS A 405 19.71 -26.51 21.34
N THR A 406 19.32 -26.20 22.57
CA THR A 406 17.95 -25.73 22.87
C THR A 406 17.70 -24.35 22.26
N ARG A 407 18.70 -23.45 22.26
CA ARG A 407 18.63 -22.13 21.60
C ARG A 407 18.57 -22.25 20.09
N ARG A 408 19.39 -23.07 19.46
CA ARG A 408 19.31 -23.34 18.00
C ARG A 408 17.97 -23.97 17.65
N LYS A 409 17.42 -24.83 18.50
CA LYS A 409 16.09 -25.41 18.32
C LYS A 409 14.99 -24.36 18.49
N GLN A 410 15.07 -23.51 19.51
CA GLN A 410 14.12 -22.40 19.74
C GLN A 410 14.21 -21.33 18.65
N ILE A 411 15.41 -21.00 18.17
CA ILE A 411 15.64 -20.09 17.03
C ILE A 411 15.06 -20.71 15.75
N ARG A 412 15.26 -22.01 15.52
CA ARG A 412 14.62 -22.71 14.38
C ARG A 412 13.10 -22.77 14.52
N GLU A 413 12.57 -23.00 15.72
CA GLU A 413 11.12 -23.01 15.98
C GLU A 413 10.52 -21.60 15.82
N LEU A 414 11.24 -20.54 16.22
CA LEU A 414 10.87 -19.14 15.98
C LEU A 414 10.91 -18.79 14.49
N GLN A 415 11.98 -19.17 13.78
CA GLN A 415 12.08 -18.98 12.33
C GLN A 415 10.99 -19.75 11.57
N GLN A 416 10.64 -20.97 12.01
CA GLN A 416 9.53 -21.73 11.45
C GLN A 416 8.17 -21.10 11.76
N ARG A 417 7.98 -20.52 12.94
CA ARG A 417 6.76 -19.77 13.27
C ARG A 417 6.63 -18.48 12.48
N ILE A 418 7.74 -17.76 12.27
CA ILE A 418 7.78 -16.55 11.42
C ILE A 418 7.47 -16.94 9.97
N ALA A 419 8.12 -17.98 9.42
CA ALA A 419 7.84 -18.48 8.08
C ALA A 419 6.39 -18.99 7.91
N ALA A 420 5.84 -19.68 8.91
CA ALA A 420 4.44 -20.12 8.91
C ALA A 420 3.44 -18.97 9.06
N LEU A 421 3.82 -17.89 9.75
CA LEU A 421 3.04 -16.66 9.80
C LEU A 421 3.07 -15.98 8.43
N GLU A 422 4.24 -15.80 7.80
CA GLU A 422 4.38 -15.26 6.44
C GLU A 422 3.61 -16.08 5.39
N GLU A 423 3.59 -17.41 5.52
CA GLU A 423 2.84 -18.30 4.64
C GLU A 423 1.33 -18.19 4.89
N ARG A 424 0.88 -18.00 6.14
CA ARG A 424 -0.53 -17.69 6.44
C ARG A 424 -0.95 -16.31 5.96
N THR A 425 -0.07 -15.31 5.98
CA THR A 425 -0.33 -14.00 5.36
C THR A 425 -0.42 -14.10 3.84
N LYS A 426 0.33 -15.02 3.22
CA LYS A 426 0.21 -15.34 1.78
C LYS A 426 -1.07 -16.10 1.45
N ILE A 427 -1.44 -17.11 2.23
CA ILE A 427 -2.64 -17.93 1.98
C ILE A 427 -3.93 -17.17 2.30
N GLY A 428 -3.89 -16.20 3.24
CA GLY A 428 -4.99 -15.27 3.48
C GLY A 428 -5.22 -14.24 2.36
N CYS A 429 -4.32 -14.16 1.37
CA CYS A 429 -4.48 -13.34 0.18
C CYS A 429 -5.05 -14.08 -1.04
N ASP A 430 -5.23 -15.41 -0.97
CA ASP A 430 -5.83 -16.24 -2.02
C ASP A 430 -7.27 -16.69 -1.67
N GLY A 431 -7.95 -15.96 -0.76
CA GLY A 431 -9.35 -16.17 -0.37
C GLY A 431 -10.30 -15.10 -0.90
#